data_AF-A0A3B8W822-F1
#
_entry.id   AF-A0A3B8W822-F1
#
_cell.length_a   1.000
_cell.length_b   1.000
_cell.length_c   1.000
_cell.angle_alpha   90.00
_cell.angle_beta   90.00
_cell.angle_gamma   90.00
#
_symmetry.space_group_name_H-M   'P 1'
#
loop_
_entity.id
_entity.type
_entity.pdbx_description
1 polymer ?
#
loop_
_entity_poly.entity_id
_entity_poly.type
_entity_poly.pdbx_seq_one_letter_code
_entity_poly.pdbx_strand_id
1 'polypeptide(L)'
;EVMNSLMDFVIVGGGPTGVELAGALTELKKNVFTKDYKELDMREMDIHLVEASPRLLNGMSEQASQKALDFLNEMGVKVHLNTAVKSYDGYEVNLSSGEKLISRTLIWAAGIKGNPISGLKPEVVTRGNRLLVDEFNRVKGYDNIFAIGDVALMEGDERFPKGHPQMAPPAQQQGRLVAKNIRNLMKGSAPRPFRYFDKGSMATVGRNKAVVDMGRIRFQGFFAWYVWMFVHLMAIVGWKNRVFTFFSWMWSYLTYDRSNRLIIGRNEEKFSPEETKPH
;
A
#
# COMPACT_ATOMS: atom_id res chain seq x y z
N GLU A 1 -18.96 -21.80 -8.90
CA GLU A 1 -18.05 -21.83 -7.73
C GLU A 1 -16.57 -21.94 -8.12
N VAL A 2 -16.13 -22.98 -8.85
CA VAL A 2 -14.73 -23.08 -9.31
C VAL A 2 -14.31 -21.91 -10.22
N MET A 3 -15.15 -21.47 -11.16
CA MET A 3 -14.83 -20.32 -12.01
C MET A 3 -14.73 -19.02 -11.22
N ASN A 4 -15.72 -18.71 -10.37
CA ASN A 4 -15.71 -17.53 -9.50
C ASN A 4 -14.46 -17.52 -8.62
N SER A 5 -14.06 -18.66 -8.05
CA SER A 5 -12.83 -18.74 -7.25
C SER A 5 -11.55 -18.34 -8.00
N LEU A 6 -11.51 -18.47 -9.33
CA LEU A 6 -10.38 -18.05 -10.17
C LEU A 6 -10.48 -16.58 -10.57
N MET A 7 -11.70 -16.03 -10.63
CA MET A 7 -11.96 -14.65 -11.01
C MET A 7 -11.99 -13.70 -9.81
N ASP A 8 -12.31 -14.18 -8.62
CA ASP A 8 -12.46 -13.36 -7.42
C ASP A 8 -11.10 -13.04 -6.81
N PHE A 9 -10.93 -11.79 -6.37
CA PHE A 9 -9.70 -11.32 -5.75
C PHE A 9 -9.97 -10.88 -4.32
N VAL A 10 -9.18 -11.38 -3.38
CA VAL A 10 -9.23 -10.93 -1.97
C VAL A 10 -7.97 -10.15 -1.65
N ILE A 11 -8.12 -8.88 -1.31
CA ILE A 11 -7.04 -7.96 -0.97
C ILE A 11 -7.08 -7.71 0.53
N VAL A 12 -5.99 -7.98 1.23
CA VAL A 12 -5.89 -7.81 2.67
C VAL A 12 -5.12 -6.53 2.99
N GLY A 13 -5.75 -5.59 3.69
CA GLY A 13 -5.18 -4.34 4.15
C GLY A 13 -5.73 -3.11 3.42
N GLY A 14 -6.51 -2.29 4.12
CA GLY A 14 -7.11 -1.03 3.67
C GLY A 14 -6.18 0.19 3.74
N GLY A 15 -4.85 -0.03 3.76
CA GLY A 15 -3.87 1.04 3.60
C GLY A 15 -3.78 1.55 2.15
N PRO A 16 -2.91 2.54 1.86
CA PRO A 16 -2.77 3.09 0.51
C PRO A 16 -2.58 2.04 -0.57
N THR A 17 -1.71 1.05 -0.34
CA THR A 17 -1.44 -0.04 -1.30
C THR A 17 -2.68 -0.87 -1.62
N GLY A 18 -3.45 -1.33 -0.62
CA GLY A 18 -4.62 -2.16 -0.88
C GLY A 18 -5.77 -1.38 -1.52
N VAL A 19 -5.96 -0.12 -1.14
CA VAL A 19 -6.93 0.79 -1.78
C VAL A 19 -6.57 1.02 -3.25
N GLU A 20 -5.30 1.31 -3.55
CA GLU A 20 -4.80 1.51 -4.91
C GLU A 20 -4.95 0.24 -5.76
N LEU A 21 -4.66 -0.93 -5.20
CA LEU A 21 -4.79 -2.22 -5.87
C LEU A 21 -6.24 -2.57 -6.18
N ALA A 22 -7.16 -2.42 -5.22
CA ALA A 22 -8.59 -2.68 -5.41
C ALA A 22 -9.17 -1.80 -6.52
N GLY A 23 -8.79 -0.52 -6.47
CA GLY A 23 -9.07 0.46 -7.51
C GLY A 23 -8.59 0.07 -8.89
N ALA A 24 -7.30 -0.25 -9.00
CA ALA A 24 -6.65 -0.62 -10.25
C ALA A 24 -7.24 -1.90 -10.85
N LEU A 25 -7.54 -2.92 -10.03
CA LEU A 25 -8.18 -4.15 -10.47
C LEU A 25 -9.58 -3.91 -11.00
N THR A 26 -10.32 -2.99 -10.40
CA THR A 26 -11.66 -2.62 -10.89
C THR A 26 -11.60 -1.91 -12.24
N GLU A 27 -10.61 -1.05 -12.46
CA GLU A 27 -10.37 -0.43 -13.77
C GLU A 27 -9.95 -1.46 -14.83
N LEU A 28 -9.18 -2.49 -14.45
CA LEU A 28 -8.84 -3.60 -15.34
C LEU A 28 -10.06 -4.44 -15.70
N LYS A 29 -10.85 -4.83 -14.70
CA LYS A 29 -12.13 -5.52 -14.86
C LYS A 29 -13.02 -4.79 -15.86
N LYS A 30 -13.18 -3.47 -15.70
CA LYS A 30 -14.09 -2.67 -16.54
C LYS A 30 -13.57 -2.44 -17.96
N ASN A 31 -12.29 -2.10 -18.13
CA ASN A 31 -11.80 -1.52 -19.38
C ASN A 31 -10.92 -2.46 -20.23
N VAL A 32 -10.35 -3.49 -19.61
CA VAL A 32 -9.39 -4.41 -20.24
C VAL A 32 -9.97 -5.81 -20.34
N PHE A 33 -10.32 -6.44 -19.22
CA PHE A 33 -10.74 -7.85 -19.21
C PHE A 33 -12.01 -8.11 -20.01
N THR A 34 -12.97 -7.18 -19.99
CA THR A 34 -14.19 -7.24 -20.81
C THR A 34 -13.92 -7.26 -22.32
N LYS A 35 -12.80 -6.70 -22.78
CA LYS A 35 -12.42 -6.66 -24.21
C LYS A 35 -11.60 -7.88 -24.59
N ASP A 36 -10.70 -8.30 -23.71
CA ASP A 36 -9.69 -9.31 -23.98
C ASP A 36 -10.19 -10.74 -23.71
N TYR A 37 -11.12 -10.93 -22.76
CA TYR A 37 -11.69 -12.23 -22.38
C TYR A 37 -13.21 -12.23 -22.55
N LYS A 38 -13.68 -12.25 -23.79
CA LYS A 38 -15.12 -12.16 -24.12
C LYS A 38 -15.91 -13.40 -23.70
N GLU A 39 -15.22 -14.51 -23.50
CA GLU A 39 -15.76 -15.78 -23.05
C GLU A 39 -16.04 -15.83 -21.53
N LEU A 40 -15.52 -14.86 -20.77
CA LEU A 40 -15.73 -14.76 -19.33
C LEU A 40 -16.71 -13.63 -19.01
N ASP A 41 -17.69 -13.91 -18.15
CA ASP A 41 -18.59 -12.88 -17.65
C ASP A 41 -17.93 -12.10 -16.50
N MET A 42 -17.29 -10.99 -16.84
CA MET A 42 -16.66 -10.11 -15.85
C MET A 42 -17.64 -9.55 -14.82
N ARG A 43 -18.96 -9.62 -15.02
CA ARG A 43 -19.93 -9.20 -14.00
C ARG A 43 -19.89 -10.11 -12.77
N GLU A 44 -19.48 -11.36 -12.93
CA GLU A 44 -19.35 -12.35 -11.86
C GLU A 44 -18.03 -12.26 -11.09
N MET A 45 -17.06 -11.47 -11.57
CA MET A 45 -15.78 -11.26 -10.89
C MET A 45 -15.95 -10.33 -9.68
N ASP A 46 -15.69 -10.81 -8.48
CA ASP A 46 -15.74 -10.01 -7.26
C ASP A 46 -14.35 -9.56 -6.78
N ILE A 47 -14.28 -8.30 -6.32
CA ILE A 47 -13.06 -7.76 -5.71
C ILE A 47 -13.39 -7.42 -4.27
N HIS A 48 -12.76 -8.12 -3.34
CA HIS A 48 -12.92 -7.96 -1.90
C HIS A 48 -11.73 -7.19 -1.33
N LEU A 49 -11.98 -6.16 -0.53
CA LEU A 49 -10.97 -5.46 0.27
C LEU A 49 -11.25 -5.67 1.74
N VAL A 50 -10.38 -6.37 2.45
CA VAL A 50 -10.54 -6.73 3.86
C VAL A 50 -9.63 -5.86 4.73
N GLU A 51 -10.20 -5.12 5.68
CA GLU A 51 -9.48 -4.23 6.59
C GLU A 51 -9.92 -4.47 8.05
N ALA A 52 -8.93 -4.68 8.92
CA ALA A 52 -9.16 -5.02 10.32
C ALA A 52 -9.64 -3.82 11.15
N SER A 53 -9.35 -2.59 10.74
CA SER A 53 -9.80 -1.38 11.41
C SER A 53 -11.20 -0.93 10.93
N PRO A 54 -11.82 0.06 11.60
CA PRO A 54 -13.10 0.60 11.19
C PRO A 54 -13.03 1.52 9.95
N ARG A 55 -11.83 1.83 9.42
CA ARG A 55 -11.67 2.79 8.31
C ARG A 55 -10.51 2.43 7.38
N LEU A 56 -10.70 2.71 6.09
CA LEU A 56 -9.59 2.70 5.14
C LEU A 56 -8.65 3.88 5.41
N LEU A 57 -7.41 3.76 4.95
CA LEU A 57 -6.40 4.83 5.00
C LEU A 57 -6.25 5.45 6.40
N ASN A 58 -6.13 4.63 7.44
CA ASN A 58 -6.07 5.06 8.85
C ASN A 58 -5.04 6.15 9.18
N GLY A 59 -4.02 6.35 8.34
CA GLY A 59 -3.05 7.44 8.46
C GLY A 59 -3.53 8.79 7.93
N MET A 60 -4.75 8.87 7.39
CA MET A 60 -5.38 10.07 6.83
C MET A 60 -6.62 10.48 7.67
N SER A 61 -7.15 11.68 7.40
CA SER A 61 -8.37 12.17 8.04
C SER A 61 -9.57 11.28 7.75
N GLU A 62 -10.57 11.36 8.63
CA GLU A 62 -11.82 10.59 8.50
C GLU A 62 -12.57 10.94 7.21
N GLN A 63 -12.52 12.21 6.79
CA GLN A 63 -13.12 12.68 5.54
C GLN A 63 -12.47 12.00 4.32
N ALA A 64 -11.13 11.92 4.28
CA ALA A 64 -10.42 11.23 3.20
C ALA A 64 -10.69 9.71 3.23
N SER A 65 -10.73 9.12 4.43
CA SER A 65 -11.04 7.71 4.64
C SER A 65 -12.43 7.34 4.13
N GLN A 66 -13.45 8.12 4.51
CA GLN A 66 -14.83 7.91 4.09
C GLN A 66 -14.95 8.07 2.58
N LYS A 67 -14.31 9.09 1.99
CA LYS A 67 -14.41 9.30 0.56
C LYS A 67 -13.75 8.19 -0.27
N ALA A 68 -12.65 7.62 0.23
CA ALA A 68 -12.03 6.46 -0.40
C ALA A 68 -12.95 5.23 -0.35
N LEU A 69 -13.65 5.01 0.77
CA LEU A 69 -14.66 3.97 0.90
C LEU A 69 -15.81 4.17 -0.09
N ASP A 70 -16.36 5.38 -0.18
CA ASP A 70 -17.44 5.71 -1.12
C ASP A 70 -17.01 5.41 -2.57
N PHE A 71 -15.79 5.83 -2.95
CA PHE A 71 -15.26 5.56 -4.29
C PHE A 71 -15.13 4.07 -4.60
N LEU A 72 -14.62 3.27 -3.66
CA LEU A 72 -14.48 1.82 -3.85
C LEU A 72 -15.86 1.14 -3.95
N ASN A 73 -16.81 1.53 -3.11
CA ASN A 73 -18.18 1.01 -3.15
C ASN A 73 -18.89 1.39 -4.48
N GLU A 74 -18.77 2.64 -4.93
CA GLU A 74 -19.28 3.09 -6.24
C GLU A 74 -18.66 2.32 -7.42
N MET A 75 -17.41 1.86 -7.24
CA MET A 75 -16.70 1.04 -8.22
C MET A 75 -17.12 -0.44 -8.17
N GLY A 76 -17.87 -0.86 -7.15
CA GLY A 76 -18.34 -2.24 -6.97
C GLY A 76 -17.37 -3.14 -6.21
N VAL A 77 -16.40 -2.56 -5.49
CA VAL A 77 -15.53 -3.31 -4.58
C VAL A 77 -16.30 -3.64 -3.30
N LYS A 78 -16.23 -4.90 -2.87
CA LYS A 78 -16.82 -5.36 -1.60
C LYS A 78 -15.85 -5.08 -0.45
N VAL A 79 -16.06 -3.99 0.27
CA VAL A 79 -15.18 -3.58 1.37
C VAL A 79 -15.66 -4.16 2.71
N HIS A 80 -14.78 -4.91 3.38
CA HIS A 80 -15.00 -5.56 4.67
C HIS A 80 -14.21 -4.85 5.76
N LEU A 81 -14.83 -3.88 6.42
CA LEU A 81 -14.25 -3.16 7.56
C LEU A 81 -14.43 -3.94 8.87
N ASN A 82 -13.64 -3.61 9.89
CA ASN A 82 -13.63 -4.31 11.18
C ASN A 82 -13.44 -5.83 11.05
N THR A 83 -12.79 -6.26 9.98
CA THR A 83 -12.73 -7.67 9.57
C THR A 83 -11.29 -8.04 9.25
N ALA A 84 -10.78 -9.08 9.90
CA ALA A 84 -9.44 -9.61 9.68
C ALA A 84 -9.52 -10.97 8.99
N VAL A 85 -8.54 -11.28 8.14
CA VAL A 85 -8.34 -12.65 7.64
C VAL A 85 -7.75 -13.50 8.75
N LYS A 86 -8.38 -14.65 9.05
CA LYS A 86 -7.93 -15.62 10.04
C LYS A 86 -7.05 -16.70 9.44
N SER A 87 -7.45 -17.24 8.28
CA SER A 87 -6.71 -18.26 7.56
C SER A 87 -7.01 -18.21 6.07
N TYR A 88 -6.08 -18.76 5.29
CA TYR A 88 -6.19 -18.95 3.85
C TYR A 88 -5.45 -20.23 3.49
N ASP A 89 -6.11 -21.14 2.77
CA ASP A 89 -5.57 -22.45 2.38
C ASP A 89 -5.22 -22.55 0.88
N GLY A 90 -5.34 -21.45 0.14
CA GLY A 90 -5.19 -21.45 -1.32
C GLY A 90 -6.52 -21.46 -2.08
N TYR A 91 -7.65 -21.60 -1.39
CA TYR A 91 -9.00 -21.63 -1.99
C TYR A 91 -10.06 -20.91 -1.15
N GLU A 92 -10.09 -21.14 0.17
CA GLU A 92 -11.03 -20.54 1.11
C GLU A 92 -10.31 -19.54 2.01
N VAL A 93 -10.82 -18.30 2.06
CA VAL A 93 -10.39 -17.26 2.98
C VAL A 93 -11.39 -17.17 4.12
N ASN A 94 -10.94 -17.46 5.34
CA ASN A 94 -11.78 -17.39 6.54
C ASN A 94 -11.64 -16.02 7.20
N LEU A 95 -12.76 -15.32 7.38
CA LEU A 95 -12.78 -13.99 7.98
C LEU A 95 -13.09 -14.01 9.48
N SER A 96 -12.73 -12.95 10.18
CA SER A 96 -12.99 -12.83 11.62
C SER A 96 -14.48 -12.71 11.94
N SER A 97 -15.27 -12.20 11.00
CA SER A 97 -16.74 -12.13 11.05
C SER A 97 -17.42 -13.51 11.03
N GLY A 98 -16.70 -14.57 10.65
CA GLY A 98 -17.26 -15.90 10.40
C GLY A 98 -17.65 -16.14 8.94
N GLU A 99 -17.63 -15.09 8.11
CA GLU A 99 -17.81 -15.21 6.66
C GLU A 99 -16.63 -15.95 6.01
N LYS A 100 -16.93 -16.70 4.94
CA LYS A 100 -15.97 -17.41 4.11
C LYS A 100 -16.03 -16.86 2.71
N LEU A 101 -14.88 -16.50 2.16
CA LEU A 101 -14.74 -16.07 0.77
C LEU A 101 -14.02 -17.15 -0.02
N ILE A 102 -14.50 -17.45 -1.22
CA ILE A 102 -13.88 -18.42 -2.11
C ILE A 102 -13.04 -17.67 -3.14
N SER A 103 -11.72 -17.78 -3.06
CA SER A 103 -10.79 -17.15 -4.00
C SER A 103 -9.44 -17.85 -3.97
N ARG A 104 -8.87 -18.09 -5.15
CA ARG A 104 -7.51 -18.59 -5.33
C ARG A 104 -6.47 -17.47 -5.40
N THR A 105 -6.92 -16.21 -5.44
CA THR A 105 -6.05 -15.04 -5.50
C THR A 105 -6.22 -14.18 -4.27
N LEU A 106 -5.34 -14.39 -3.30
CA LEU A 106 -5.21 -13.51 -2.14
C LEU A 106 -3.98 -12.62 -2.29
N ILE A 107 -4.17 -11.30 -2.19
CA ILE A 107 -3.10 -10.30 -2.23
C ILE A 107 -2.94 -9.69 -0.84
N TRP A 108 -1.78 -9.93 -0.22
CA TRP A 108 -1.49 -9.44 1.13
C TRP A 108 -0.77 -8.07 1.09
N ALA A 109 -1.51 -7.01 1.38
CA ALA A 109 -1.01 -5.62 1.43
C ALA A 109 -1.04 -5.02 2.86
N ALA A 110 -1.18 -5.86 3.88
CA ALA A 110 -1.29 -5.44 5.28
C ALA A 110 -0.02 -5.76 6.08
N GLY A 111 0.31 -4.89 7.04
CA GLY A 111 1.25 -5.17 8.13
C GLY A 111 2.69 -5.49 7.69
N ILE A 112 3.60 -4.57 7.98
CA ILE A 112 5.04 -4.82 7.80
C ILE A 112 5.70 -5.13 9.15
N LYS A 113 6.77 -5.93 9.11
CA LYS A 113 7.62 -6.21 10.27
C LYS A 113 9.09 -6.01 9.88
N GLY A 114 9.89 -5.54 10.83
CA GLY A 114 11.34 -5.52 10.67
C GLY A 114 11.91 -6.94 10.61
N ASN A 115 13.00 -7.10 9.87
CA ASN A 115 13.80 -8.32 9.94
C ASN A 115 14.65 -8.28 11.21
N PRO A 116 14.55 -9.27 12.11
CA PRO A 116 15.36 -9.31 13.31
C PRO A 116 16.85 -9.30 12.97
N ILE A 117 17.63 -8.52 13.72
CA ILE A 117 19.09 -8.44 13.58
C ILE A 117 19.69 -9.08 14.84
N SER A 118 20.43 -10.17 14.66
CA SER A 118 21.16 -10.84 15.74
C SER A 118 22.23 -9.93 16.33
N GLY A 119 22.45 -10.02 17.65
CA GLY A 119 23.50 -9.27 18.35
C GLY A 119 23.04 -7.92 18.92
N LEU A 120 21.85 -7.42 18.54
CA LEU A 120 21.21 -6.31 19.24
C LEU A 120 20.62 -6.79 20.58
N LYS A 121 20.55 -5.88 21.56
CA LYS A 121 19.96 -6.21 22.87
C LYS A 121 18.46 -6.48 22.68
N PRO A 122 17.89 -7.55 23.26
CA PRO A 122 16.46 -7.86 23.09
C PRO A 122 15.53 -6.70 23.47
N GLU A 123 15.91 -5.90 24.47
CA GLU A 123 15.17 -4.73 24.97
C GLU A 123 15.01 -3.59 23.96
N VAL A 124 15.85 -3.53 22.91
CA VAL A 124 15.71 -2.51 21.85
C VAL A 124 14.74 -2.94 20.76
N VAL A 125 14.33 -4.22 20.74
CA VAL A 125 13.40 -4.75 19.74
C VAL A 125 11.98 -4.60 20.28
N THR A 126 11.16 -3.89 19.53
CA THR A 126 9.80 -3.50 19.91
C THR A 126 8.76 -4.18 19.02
N ARG A 127 7.48 -3.84 19.21
CA ARG A 127 6.36 -4.38 18.42
C ARG A 127 6.64 -4.27 16.92
N GLY A 128 6.43 -5.38 16.20
CA GLY A 128 6.66 -5.45 14.76
C GLY A 128 8.14 -5.53 14.40
N ASN A 129 9.01 -5.97 15.32
CA ASN A 129 10.47 -6.06 15.15
C ASN A 129 11.11 -4.72 14.78
N ARG A 130 10.54 -3.60 15.25
CA ARG A 130 11.12 -2.28 15.09
C ARG A 130 12.17 -2.03 16.17
N LEU A 131 13.20 -1.27 15.87
CA LEU A 131 14.27 -0.91 16.78
C LEU A 131 13.96 0.42 17.45
N LEU A 132 14.02 0.43 18.77
CA LEU A 132 13.85 1.62 19.57
C LEU A 132 15.03 2.58 19.35
N VAL A 133 14.72 3.81 18.93
CA VAL A 133 15.72 4.86 18.69
C VAL A 133 15.45 6.12 19.50
N ASP A 134 16.53 6.85 19.79
CA ASP A 134 16.45 8.21 20.34
C ASP A 134 16.13 9.26 19.27
N GLU A 135 16.03 10.53 19.68
CA GLU A 135 15.74 11.67 18.79
C GLU A 135 16.82 11.90 17.72
N PHE A 136 18.00 11.28 17.82
CA PHE A 136 19.08 11.38 16.85
C PHE A 136 19.13 10.18 15.89
N ASN A 137 18.12 9.29 15.94
CA ASN A 137 18.03 8.02 15.21
C ASN A 137 19.08 6.97 15.66
N ARG A 138 19.66 7.10 16.85
CA ARG A 138 20.56 6.08 17.40
C ARG A 138 19.75 4.99 18.07
N VAL A 139 20.13 3.73 17.88
CA VAL A 139 19.52 2.60 18.59
C VAL A 139 19.79 2.76 20.08
N LYS A 140 18.75 2.68 20.91
CA LYS A 140 18.86 2.94 22.34
C LYS A 140 19.93 2.03 22.98
N GLY A 141 20.83 2.63 23.76
CA GLY A 141 21.95 1.92 24.39
C GLY A 141 23.16 1.67 23.49
N TYR A 142 23.19 2.27 22.29
CA TYR A 142 24.34 2.24 21.37
C TYR A 142 24.66 3.65 20.87
N ASP A 143 25.93 4.03 20.85
CA ASP A 143 26.37 5.35 20.37
C ASP A 143 26.76 5.36 18.88
N ASN A 144 26.96 4.18 18.30
CA ASN A 144 27.49 3.99 16.94
C ASN A 144 26.54 3.23 16.00
N ILE A 145 25.33 2.87 16.46
CA ILE A 145 24.32 2.18 15.65
C ILE A 145 23.13 3.10 15.41
N PHE A 146 22.72 3.24 14.15
CA PHE A 146 21.59 4.09 13.76
C PHE A 146 20.53 3.26 13.03
N ALA A 147 19.26 3.57 13.28
CA ALA A 147 18.13 3.00 12.55
C ALA A 147 17.20 4.11 12.04
N ILE A 148 16.76 3.97 10.78
CA ILE A 148 15.89 4.92 10.08
C ILE A 148 14.79 4.18 9.31
N GLY A 149 13.77 4.92 8.89
CA GLY A 149 12.65 4.39 8.12
C GLY A 149 11.80 3.40 8.92
N ASP A 150 11.24 2.42 8.23
CA ASP A 150 10.18 1.57 8.77
C ASP A 150 10.61 0.70 9.96
N VAL A 151 11.91 0.39 10.05
CA VAL A 151 12.49 -0.38 11.15
C VAL A 151 12.71 0.48 12.39
N ALA A 152 12.76 1.81 12.29
CA ALA A 152 12.99 2.68 13.43
C ALA A 152 11.67 3.01 14.15
N LEU A 153 11.64 2.83 15.47
CA LEU A 153 10.61 3.34 16.36
C LEU A 153 11.23 4.46 17.21
N MET A 154 10.98 5.71 16.84
CA MET A 154 11.43 6.87 17.60
C MET A 154 10.40 7.23 18.66
N GLU A 155 10.83 7.24 19.92
CA GLU A 155 10.03 7.73 21.05
C GLU A 155 10.35 9.22 21.32
N GLY A 156 9.40 9.96 21.90
CA GLY A 156 9.60 11.35 22.31
C GLY A 156 9.06 12.42 21.35
N ASP A 157 8.51 12.05 20.19
CA ASP A 157 7.71 12.98 19.36
C ASP A 157 6.24 12.93 19.82
N GLU A 158 5.78 13.96 20.54
CA GLU A 158 4.41 14.04 21.08
C GLU A 158 3.33 13.91 19.99
N ARG A 159 3.64 14.32 18.75
CA ARG A 159 2.70 14.19 17.62
C ARG A 159 2.64 12.75 17.08
N PHE A 160 3.65 11.95 17.38
CA PHE A 160 3.80 10.57 16.90
C PHE A 160 4.17 9.63 18.07
N PRO A 161 3.30 9.47 19.07
CA PRO A 161 3.60 8.71 20.29
C PRO A 161 3.83 7.22 20.04
N LYS A 162 3.40 6.70 18.88
CA LYS A 162 3.61 5.30 18.44
C LYS A 162 4.68 5.20 17.34
N GLY A 163 5.56 6.21 17.26
CA GLY A 163 6.56 6.40 16.22
C GLY A 163 6.01 6.98 14.93
N HIS A 164 6.91 7.44 14.08
CA HIS A 164 6.56 8.00 12.77
C HIS A 164 5.91 6.95 11.85
N PRO A 165 5.07 7.38 10.89
CA PRO A 165 4.48 6.48 9.91
C PRO A 165 5.55 5.71 9.13
N GLN A 166 5.27 4.44 8.84
CA GLN A 166 6.14 3.58 8.04
C GLN A 166 5.95 3.90 6.55
N MET A 167 6.53 5.04 6.14
CA MET A 167 6.38 5.61 4.80
C MET A 167 7.70 6.20 4.31
N ALA A 168 7.79 6.41 2.99
CA ALA A 168 8.97 7.00 2.36
C ALA A 168 9.33 8.41 2.88
N PRO A 169 8.40 9.37 3.12
CA PRO A 169 8.78 10.71 3.54
C PRO A 169 9.48 10.77 4.91
N PRO A 170 9.00 10.10 5.99
CA PRO A 170 9.77 9.95 7.23
C PRO A 170 11.16 9.34 7.00
N ALA A 171 11.25 8.23 6.26
CA ALA A 171 12.52 7.55 5.98
C ALA A 171 13.53 8.47 5.27
N GLN A 172 13.10 9.22 4.25
CA GLN A 172 13.95 10.17 3.55
C GLN A 172 14.42 11.32 4.44
N GLN A 173 13.55 11.85 5.30
CA GLN A 173 13.92 12.92 6.23
C GLN A 173 14.92 12.42 7.29
N GLN A 174 14.68 11.24 7.85
CA GLN A 174 15.59 10.60 8.81
C GLN A 174 16.94 10.30 8.16
N GLY A 175 16.97 9.75 6.95
CA GLY A 175 18.22 9.48 6.23
C GLY A 175 19.06 10.75 6.00
N ARG A 176 18.43 11.86 5.61
CA ARG A 176 19.13 13.15 5.47
C ARG A 176 19.65 13.68 6.81
N LEU A 177 18.92 13.48 7.90
CA LEU A 177 19.36 13.90 9.23
C LEU A 177 20.54 13.05 9.70
N VAL A 178 20.44 11.73 9.65
CA VAL A 178 21.50 10.82 10.09
C VAL A 178 22.79 11.09 9.34
N ALA A 179 22.73 11.30 8.01
CA ALA A 179 23.92 11.68 7.23
C ALA A 179 24.56 13.00 7.69
N LYS A 180 23.77 13.97 8.19
CA LYS A 180 24.30 15.20 8.80
C LYS A 180 24.87 14.94 10.19
N ASN A 181 24.18 14.16 11.02
CA ASN A 181 24.59 13.84 12.38
C ASN A 181 25.90 13.04 12.41
N ILE A 182 26.07 12.04 11.54
CA ILE A 182 27.33 11.31 11.40
C ILE A 182 28.49 12.28 11.09
N ARG A 183 28.30 13.20 10.14
CA ARG A 183 29.32 14.23 9.83
C ARG A 183 29.61 15.17 11.00
N ASN A 184 28.61 15.51 11.82
CA ASN A 184 28.82 16.32 13.01
C ASN A 184 29.63 15.56 14.06
N LEU A 185 29.27 14.30 14.32
CA LEU A 185 29.97 13.43 15.28
C LEU A 185 31.44 13.24 14.89
N MET A 186 31.74 13.02 13.61
CA MET A 186 33.12 12.93 13.11
C MET A 186 33.94 14.22 13.32
N LYS A 187 33.26 15.37 13.46
CA LYS A 187 33.89 16.67 13.73
C LYS A 187 33.85 17.05 15.22
N GLY A 188 33.43 16.15 16.10
CA GLY A 188 33.25 16.44 17.53
C GLY A 188 32.11 17.42 17.83
N SER A 189 31.20 17.66 16.88
CA SER A 189 30.04 18.54 17.04
C SER A 189 28.80 17.76 17.49
N ALA A 190 27.92 18.41 18.26
CA ALA A 190 26.69 17.78 18.73
C ALA A 190 25.73 17.37 17.58
N PRO A 191 25.05 16.21 17.68
CA PRO A 191 24.03 15.81 16.73
C PRO A 191 22.77 16.68 16.87
N ARG A 192 21.95 16.74 15.82
CA ARG A 192 20.69 17.48 15.81
C ARG A 192 19.50 16.54 15.95
N PRO A 193 18.48 16.89 16.75
CA PRO A 193 17.32 16.04 16.95
C PRO A 193 16.43 16.02 15.69
N PHE A 194 15.73 14.90 15.48
CA PHE A 194 14.78 14.71 14.41
C PHE A 194 13.45 15.36 14.74
N ARG A 195 12.91 16.09 13.77
CA ARG A 195 11.56 16.63 13.80
C ARG A 195 10.91 16.33 12.48
N TYR A 196 9.92 15.44 12.47
CA TYR A 196 9.24 15.08 11.25
C TYR A 196 8.41 16.27 10.75
N PHE A 197 8.67 16.70 9.51
CA PHE A 197 7.83 17.64 8.81
C PHE A 197 6.85 16.87 7.92
N ASP A 198 5.63 16.70 8.41
CA ASP A 198 4.58 16.04 7.65
C ASP A 198 4.10 16.93 6.51
N LYS A 199 4.29 16.46 5.28
CA LYS A 199 3.86 17.15 4.06
C LYS A 199 2.43 16.82 3.67
N GLY A 200 1.77 15.96 4.45
CA GLY A 200 0.47 15.37 4.10
C GLY A 200 0.62 14.07 3.34
N SER A 201 -0.54 13.46 3.09
CA SER A 201 -0.70 12.16 2.45
C SER A 201 -1.65 12.27 1.28
N MET A 202 -1.44 11.43 0.27
CA MET A 202 -2.32 11.33 -0.89
C MET A 202 -2.46 9.85 -1.23
N ALA A 203 -3.66 9.44 -1.64
CA ALA A 203 -3.93 8.10 -2.11
C ALA A 203 -4.79 8.17 -3.37
N THR A 204 -4.48 7.35 -4.36
CA THR A 204 -5.33 7.18 -5.54
C THR A 204 -6.23 5.96 -5.35
N VAL A 205 -7.49 6.07 -5.73
CA VAL A 205 -8.48 4.98 -5.67
C VAL A 205 -8.77 4.46 -7.08
N GLY A 206 -8.50 5.25 -8.11
CA GLY A 206 -8.81 4.87 -9.48
C GLY A 206 -8.66 6.06 -10.40
N ARG A 207 -9.05 5.89 -11.66
CA ARG A 207 -8.96 6.98 -12.62
C ARG A 207 -9.92 8.10 -12.19
N ASN A 208 -9.40 9.33 -12.13
CA ASN A 208 -10.13 10.52 -11.68
C ASN A 208 -10.63 10.46 -10.23
N LYS A 209 -10.15 9.49 -9.42
CA LYS A 209 -10.54 9.31 -8.02
C LYS A 209 -9.30 9.25 -7.15
N ALA A 210 -9.02 10.34 -6.45
CA ALA A 210 -7.98 10.38 -5.43
C ALA A 210 -8.44 11.19 -4.22
N VAL A 211 -7.71 11.05 -3.12
CA VAL A 211 -7.90 11.82 -1.90
C VAL A 211 -6.56 12.46 -1.52
N VAL A 212 -6.61 13.75 -1.18
CA VAL A 212 -5.45 14.55 -0.73
C VAL A 212 -5.73 15.07 0.66
N ASP A 213 -4.80 14.85 1.57
CA ASP A 213 -4.86 15.33 2.95
C ASP A 213 -3.54 15.99 3.37
N MET A 214 -3.51 17.32 3.36
CA MET A 214 -2.35 18.15 3.68
C MET A 214 -2.68 19.08 4.85
N GLY A 215 -3.08 18.48 5.98
CA GLY A 215 -3.39 19.21 7.20
C GLY A 215 -4.67 20.03 7.07
N ARG A 216 -4.54 21.33 6.73
CA ARG A 216 -5.69 22.24 6.53
C ARG A 216 -6.28 22.15 5.13
N ILE A 217 -5.49 21.71 4.15
CA ILE A 217 -5.95 21.58 2.76
C ILE A 217 -6.35 20.12 2.55
N ARG A 218 -7.63 19.89 2.27
CA ARG A 218 -8.19 18.56 1.99
C ARG A 218 -9.15 18.66 0.82
N PHE A 219 -8.99 17.75 -0.15
CA PHE A 219 -9.85 17.69 -1.32
C PHE A 219 -9.78 16.31 -1.99
N GLN A 220 -10.75 16.03 -2.86
CA GLN A 220 -10.97 14.70 -3.43
C GLN A 220 -11.39 14.75 -4.90
N GLY A 221 -11.41 13.57 -5.54
CA GLY A 221 -11.93 13.37 -6.89
C GLY A 221 -10.93 13.73 -7.98
N PHE A 222 -11.42 14.30 -9.07
CA PHE A 222 -10.63 14.51 -10.28
C PHE A 222 -9.48 15.50 -10.10
N PHE A 223 -9.72 16.61 -9.40
CA PHE A 223 -8.66 17.58 -9.12
C PHE A 223 -7.58 17.01 -8.18
N ALA A 224 -7.99 16.22 -7.17
CA ALA A 224 -7.07 15.45 -6.33
C ALA A 224 -6.22 14.47 -7.15
N TRP A 225 -6.83 13.81 -8.13
CA TRP A 225 -6.16 12.87 -9.01
C TRP A 225 -5.10 13.55 -9.88
N TYR A 226 -5.38 14.75 -10.41
CA TYR A 226 -4.37 15.55 -11.13
C TYR A 226 -3.21 16.00 -10.25
N VAL A 227 -3.49 16.48 -9.04
CA VAL A 227 -2.44 16.90 -8.10
C VAL A 227 -1.56 15.71 -7.74
N TRP A 228 -2.17 14.55 -7.47
CA TRP A 228 -1.45 13.31 -7.23
C TRP A 228 -0.52 12.97 -8.41
N MET A 229 -1.04 13.02 -9.65
CA MET A 229 -0.27 12.74 -10.86
C MET A 229 0.93 13.69 -11.00
N PHE A 230 0.71 14.99 -10.78
CA PHE A 230 1.76 16.00 -10.84
C PHE A 230 2.86 15.76 -9.80
N VAL A 231 2.49 15.55 -8.52
CA VAL A 231 3.48 15.32 -7.46
C VAL A 231 4.26 14.03 -7.69
N HIS A 232 3.57 12.95 -8.09
CA HIS A 232 4.21 11.67 -8.36
C HIS A 232 5.20 11.77 -9.51
N LEU A 233 4.85 12.50 -10.58
CA LEU A 233 5.75 12.77 -11.69
C LEU A 233 7.01 13.52 -11.25
N MET A 234 6.86 14.53 -10.40
CA MET A 234 8.00 15.30 -9.88
C MET A 234 8.90 14.48 -8.94
N ALA A 235 8.33 13.49 -8.24
CA ALA A 235 9.05 12.61 -7.33
C ALA A 235 9.92 11.55 -8.06
N ILE A 236 9.63 11.24 -9.33
CA ILE A 236 10.43 10.30 -10.12
C ILE A 236 11.84 10.87 -10.35
N VAL A 237 12.86 10.03 -10.13
CA VAL A 237 14.27 10.40 -10.30
C VAL A 237 14.63 10.42 -11.79
N GLY A 238 15.18 11.55 -12.24
CA GLY A 238 15.69 11.73 -13.61
C GLY A 238 14.65 12.27 -14.59
N TRP A 239 15.01 13.31 -15.35
CA TRP A 239 14.11 14.02 -16.28
C TRP A 239 13.55 13.12 -17.40
N LYS A 240 14.36 12.20 -17.95
CA LYS A 240 13.93 11.28 -19.01
C LYS A 240 12.85 10.31 -18.53
N ASN A 241 12.97 9.81 -17.29
CA ASN A 241 11.98 8.93 -16.67
C ASN A 241 10.66 9.67 -16.46
N ARG A 242 10.70 10.94 -16.06
CA ARG A 242 9.49 11.76 -15.89
C ARG A 242 8.73 11.94 -17.20
N VAL A 243 9.43 12.31 -18.27
CA VAL A 243 8.80 12.53 -19.58
C VAL A 243 8.21 11.23 -20.13
N PHE A 244 8.94 10.12 -20.07
CA PHE A 244 8.43 8.83 -20.52
C PHE A 244 7.22 8.34 -19.71
N THR A 245 7.27 8.45 -18.38
CA THR A 245 6.14 8.12 -17.51
C THR A 245 4.93 9.01 -17.81
N PHE A 246 5.13 10.31 -18.02
CA PHE A 246 4.06 11.23 -18.42
C PHE A 246 3.40 10.80 -19.74
N PHE A 247 4.19 10.53 -20.79
CA PHE A 247 3.67 10.09 -22.08
C PHE A 247 3.00 8.72 -22.00
N SER A 248 3.54 7.78 -21.23
CA SER A 248 2.91 6.48 -20.98
C SER A 248 1.56 6.62 -20.27
N TRP A 249 1.48 7.46 -19.25
CA TRP A 249 0.23 7.75 -18.54
C TRP A 249 -0.78 8.48 -19.43
N MET A 250 -0.34 9.46 -20.21
CA MET A 250 -1.21 10.16 -21.18
C MET A 250 -1.73 9.19 -22.25
N TRP A 251 -0.87 8.32 -22.77
CA TRP A 251 -1.26 7.30 -23.74
C TRP A 251 -2.27 6.32 -23.14
N SER A 252 -1.99 5.76 -21.95
CA SER A 252 -2.92 4.85 -21.24
C SER A 252 -4.24 5.52 -20.87
N TYR A 253 -4.21 6.81 -20.52
CA TYR A 253 -5.42 7.62 -20.32
C TYR A 253 -6.24 7.70 -21.61
N LEU A 254 -5.62 7.97 -22.76
CA LEU A 254 -6.35 8.10 -24.03
C LEU A 254 -6.82 6.76 -24.60
N THR A 255 -6.03 5.70 -24.52
CA THR A 255 -6.30 4.42 -25.21
C THR A 255 -7.00 3.39 -24.33
N TYR A 256 -7.09 3.60 -23.02
CA TYR A 256 -7.55 2.59 -22.05
C TYR A 256 -6.72 1.30 -22.10
N ASP A 257 -5.52 1.36 -22.66
CA ASP A 257 -4.68 0.21 -22.91
C ASP A 257 -3.43 0.23 -22.00
N ARG A 258 -3.06 -0.94 -21.48
CA ARG A 258 -1.77 -1.14 -20.80
C ARG A 258 -0.92 -1.99 -21.74
N SER A 259 0.24 -1.46 -22.14
CA SER A 259 1.09 -2.00 -23.21
C SER A 259 1.66 -3.40 -22.97
N ASN A 260 1.51 -3.97 -21.77
CA ASN A 260 2.00 -5.31 -21.44
C ASN A 260 0.84 -6.31 -21.42
N ARG A 261 0.40 -6.72 -22.61
CA ARG A 261 -0.61 -7.77 -22.81
C ARG A 261 0.11 -9.10 -23.03
N LEU A 262 -0.07 -10.07 -22.14
CA LEU A 262 0.27 -11.46 -22.40
C LEU A 262 -1.03 -12.20 -22.73
N ILE A 263 -1.38 -12.28 -24.01
CA ILE A 263 -2.50 -13.09 -24.48
C ILE A 263 -1.96 -14.52 -24.59
N ILE A 264 -2.17 -15.34 -23.56
CA ILE A 264 -1.90 -16.78 -23.65
C ILE A 264 -3.04 -17.37 -24.48
N GLY A 265 -2.75 -17.62 -25.75
CA GLY A 265 -3.65 -18.39 -26.62
C GLY A 265 -3.88 -19.78 -26.03
N ARG A 266 -5.12 -20.25 -26.11
CA ARG A 266 -5.54 -21.57 -25.66
C ARG A 266 -4.84 -22.64 -26.53
N ASN A 267 -3.79 -23.27 -26.01
CA ASN A 267 -3.59 -24.68 -26.37
C ASN A 267 -4.70 -25.44 -25.62
N GLU A 268 -5.47 -26.24 -26.34
CA GLU A 268 -6.56 -27.05 -25.81
C GLU A 268 -6.03 -28.13 -24.85
N GLU A 269 -5.56 -27.76 -23.67
CA GLU A 269 -5.42 -28.71 -22.57
C GLU A 269 -6.69 -28.63 -21.72
N LYS A 270 -7.49 -29.69 -21.83
CA LYS A 270 -8.67 -29.92 -21.03
C LYS A 270 -8.24 -29.93 -19.56
N PHE A 271 -8.66 -28.93 -18.79
CA PHE A 271 -8.56 -28.98 -17.33
C PHE A 271 -9.28 -30.24 -16.82
N SER A 272 -8.52 -31.23 -16.33
CA SER A 272 -9.08 -32.38 -15.62
C SER A 272 -9.31 -31.98 -14.15
N PRO A 273 -10.53 -32.12 -13.60
CA PRO A 273 -10.83 -31.75 -12.21
C PRO A 273 -10.09 -32.54 -11.12
N GLU A 274 -9.23 -33.50 -11.46
CA GLU A 274 -8.63 -34.42 -10.48
C GLU A 274 -7.37 -33.90 -9.78
N GLU A 275 -6.74 -32.82 -10.25
CA GLU A 275 -5.45 -32.36 -9.71
C GLU A 275 -5.55 -31.41 -8.50
N THR A 276 -6.74 -31.06 -8.02
CA THR A 276 -6.91 -30.17 -6.85
C THR A 276 -7.15 -30.90 -5.54
N LYS A 277 -6.54 -32.06 -5.31
CA LYS A 277 -6.51 -32.66 -3.96
C LYS A 277 -5.26 -32.18 -3.22
N PRO A 278 -5.40 -31.52 -2.05
CA PRO A 278 -4.25 -31.16 -1.24
C PRO A 278 -3.58 -32.43 -0.69
N HIS A 279 -2.24 -32.46 -0.76
CA HIS A 279 -1.41 -33.35 0.04
C HIS A 279 -1.34 -32.88 1.49
#